data_AF-A0A9P7F380-F1
#
_entry.id   AF-A0A9P7F380-F1
#
_cell.length_a   1.000
_cell.length_b   1.000
_cell.length_c   1.000
_cell.angle_alpha   90.00
_cell.angle_beta   90.00
_cell.angle_gamma   90.00
#
_symmetry.space_group_name_H-M   'P 1'
#
loop_
_entity.id
_entity.type
_entity.pdbx_description
1 polymer ?
#
loop_
_entity_poly.entity_id
_entity_poly.type
_entity_poly.pdbx_seq_one_letter_code
_entity_poly.pdbx_strand_id
1 'polypeptide(L)'
;DLPPVLYEPVTCKPPCRAILNPYCQINIRGKLWICPFCLTRNPFPPHYKDISNTNQPAELLPKYTTIEYTLSRPAQAPPVFLFVVDTCLDADDLKAL
;
A
#
# COMPACT_ATOMS: atom_id res chain seq x y z
N ASP A 1 15.56 -5.86 -1.43
CA ASP A 1 14.22 -5.23 -1.27
C ASP A 1 14.08 -4.56 0.08
N LEU A 2 13.19 -3.56 0.17
CA LEU A 2 12.86 -2.90 1.43
C LEU A 2 11.91 -3.80 2.24
N PRO A 3 12.06 -3.88 3.57
CA PRO A 3 11.13 -4.67 4.39
C PRO A 3 9.72 -4.06 4.32
N PRO A 4 8.66 -4.89 4.34
CA PRO A 4 7.29 -4.40 4.40
C PRO A 4 7.03 -3.70 5.73
N VAL A 5 6.14 -2.71 5.71
CA VAL A 5 5.70 -2.03 6.93
C VAL A 5 4.43 -2.66 7.49
N LEU A 6 4.36 -2.79 8.81
CA LEU A 6 3.28 -3.50 9.51
C LEU A 6 2.21 -2.54 10.04
N TYR A 7 1.76 -1.62 9.20
CA TYR A 7 0.71 -0.66 9.54
C TYR A 7 -0.12 -0.29 8.31
N GLU A 8 -1.29 0.30 8.55
CA GLU A 8 -2.22 0.72 7.51
C GLU A 8 -1.70 1.99 6.80
N PRO A 9 -1.87 2.10 5.47
CA PRO A 9 -1.42 3.27 4.71
C PRO A 9 -2.24 4.52 5.03
N VAL A 10 -1.60 5.69 5.04
CA VAL A 10 -2.28 6.98 5.23
C VAL A 10 -2.90 7.43 3.91
N THR A 11 -4.24 7.58 3.88
CA THR A 11 -4.99 7.91 2.66
C THR A 11 -5.43 9.37 2.62
N CYS A 12 -5.41 9.96 1.42
CA CYS A 12 -6.01 11.26 1.15
C CYS A 12 -7.54 11.19 1.24
N LYS A 13 -8.19 12.30 1.62
CA LYS A 13 -9.65 12.40 1.69
C LYS A 13 -10.33 12.05 0.34
N PRO A 14 -11.53 11.46 0.37
CA PRO A 14 -12.34 11.26 -0.83
C PRO A 14 -12.60 12.57 -1.57
N PRO A 15 -12.69 12.56 -2.91
CA PRO A 15 -12.67 11.37 -3.78
C PRO A 15 -11.25 10.86 -4.13
N CYS A 16 -10.17 11.56 -3.75
CA CYS A 16 -8.81 11.28 -4.24
C CYS A 16 -8.25 9.93 -3.78
N ARG A 17 -8.26 9.64 -2.48
CA ARG A 17 -7.77 8.38 -1.89
C ARG A 17 -6.31 8.00 -2.19
N ALA A 18 -5.50 8.90 -2.75
CA ALA A 18 -4.07 8.67 -2.94
C ALA A 18 -3.35 8.42 -1.60
N ILE A 19 -2.29 7.62 -1.63
CA ILE A 19 -1.50 7.28 -0.44
C ILE A 19 -0.45 8.36 -0.16
N LEU A 20 -0.19 8.63 1.12
CA LEU A 20 0.94 9.45 1.58
C LEU A 20 2.24 8.91 0.97
N ASN A 21 3.08 9.80 0.48
CA ASN A 21 4.30 9.43 -0.24
C ASN A 21 5.34 10.56 -0.16
N PRO A 22 6.61 10.32 -0.56
CA PRO A 22 7.70 11.29 -0.41
C PRO A 22 7.51 12.62 -1.16
N TYR A 23 6.55 12.69 -2.09
CA TYR A 23 6.26 13.89 -2.88
C TYR A 23 5.17 14.77 -2.24
N CYS A 24 4.61 14.37 -1.10
CA CYS A 24 3.65 15.19 -0.35
C CYS A 24 4.35 16.37 0.33
N GLN A 25 3.72 17.55 0.32
CA GLN A 25 4.24 18.68 1.10
C GLN A 25 3.82 18.53 2.56
N ILE A 26 4.78 18.54 3.47
CA ILE A 26 4.54 18.26 4.89
C ILE A 26 4.60 19.54 5.73
N ASN A 27 3.55 19.79 6.50
CA ASN A 27 3.53 20.81 7.53
C ASN A 27 3.58 20.13 8.91
N ILE A 28 4.78 19.95 9.44
CA ILE A 28 5.01 19.31 10.74
C ILE A 28 4.35 20.09 11.88
N ARG A 29 4.46 21.43 11.87
CA ARG A 29 3.90 22.28 12.93
C ARG A 29 2.38 22.17 12.99
N GLY A 30 1.71 22.19 11.83
CA GLY A 30 0.26 22.02 11.72
C GLY A 30 -0.20 20.56 11.79
N LYS A 31 0.73 19.60 11.75
CA LYS A 31 0.47 18.16 11.61
C LYS A 31 -0.46 17.85 10.42
N LEU A 32 -0.16 18.48 9.28
CA LEU A 32 -0.89 18.32 8.02
C LEU A 32 0.07 17.90 6.90
N TRP A 33 -0.49 17.28 5.86
CA TRP A 33 0.18 17.02 4.60
C TRP A 33 -0.70 17.43 3.42
N ILE A 34 -0.07 17.84 2.31
CA ILE A 34 -0.75 18.23 1.08
C ILE A 34 -0.51 17.14 0.04
N CYS A 35 -1.60 16.59 -0.48
CA CYS A 35 -1.53 15.55 -1.51
C CYS A 35 -0.99 16.13 -2.83
N PRO A 36 0.00 15.50 -3.48
CA PRO A 36 0.57 16.02 -4.73
C PRO A 36 -0.38 15.87 -5.92
N PHE A 37 -1.42 15.03 -5.82
CA PHE A 37 -2.37 14.76 -6.92
C PHE A 37 -3.55 15.73 -6.93
N CYS A 38 -4.20 15.93 -5.77
CA CYS A 38 -5.41 16.76 -5.67
C CYS A 38 -5.21 18.07 -4.88
N LEU A 39 -3.99 18.33 -4.40
CA LEU A 39 -3.61 19.53 -3.63
C LEU A 39 -4.42 19.77 -2.35
N THR A 40 -5.19 18.78 -1.90
CA THR A 40 -6.01 18.86 -0.69
C THR A 40 -5.13 18.71 0.56
N ARG A 41 -5.46 19.47 1.60
CA ARG A 41 -4.84 19.40 2.93
C ARG A 41 -5.48 18.28 3.76
N ASN A 42 -4.66 17.37 4.27
CA ASN A 42 -5.08 16.22 5.05
C ASN A 42 -4.38 16.27 6.43
N PRO A 43 -5.10 16.04 7.54
CA PRO A 43 -4.47 15.88 8.83
C PRO A 43 -3.72 14.54 8.90
N PHE A 44 -2.63 14.52 9.66
CA PHE A 44 -2.00 13.25 10.02
C PHE A 44 -2.89 12.46 10.99
N PRO A 45 -2.86 11.11 10.92
CA PRO A 45 -3.59 10.27 11.86
C PRO A 45 -2.97 10.35 13.27
N PRO A 46 -3.70 9.95 14.33
CA PRO A 46 -3.23 10.05 15.71
C PRO A 46 -1.91 9.34 16.01
N HIS A 47 -1.61 8.25 15.32
CA HIS A 47 -0.37 7.50 15.51
C HIS A 47 0.89 8.21 14.95
N TYR A 48 0.72 9.29 14.17
CA TYR A 48 1.81 10.18 13.73
C TYR A 48 1.89 11.47 14.56
N LYS A 49 1.39 11.44 15.80
CA LYS A 49 1.42 12.61 16.70
C LYS A 49 2.83 13.15 16.92
N ASP A 50 3.84 12.29 16.92
CA ASP A 50 5.24 12.62 17.23
C ASP A 50 6.10 12.81 15.99
N ILE A 51 5.47 13.06 14.83
CA ILE A 51 6.17 13.36 13.59
C ILE A 51 7.05 14.61 13.73
N SER A 52 8.29 14.52 13.28
CA SER A 52 9.26 15.62 13.29
C SER A 52 10.21 15.51 12.09
N ASN A 53 11.09 16.49 11.88
CA ASN A 53 12.07 16.41 10.80
C ASN A 53 13.02 15.21 10.93
N THR A 54 13.30 14.77 12.16
CA THR A 54 14.18 13.65 12.48
C THR A 54 13.43 12.33 12.69
N ASN A 55 12.11 12.40 12.90
CA ASN A 55 11.24 11.25 13.14
C ASN A 55 10.10 11.27 12.10
N GLN A 56 10.44 10.92 10.86
CA GLN A 56 9.47 10.80 9.78
C GLN A 56 9.08 9.34 9.56
N PRO A 57 7.81 9.06 9.23
CA PRO A 57 7.40 7.72 8.83
C PRO A 57 8.13 7.29 7.55
N ALA A 58 8.26 5.96 7.37
CA ALA A 58 8.97 5.40 6.22
C ALA A 58 8.41 5.91 4.89
N GLU A 59 7.08 6.08 4.79
CA GLU A 59 6.35 6.57 3.60
C GLU A 59 6.84 7.93 3.07
N LEU A 60 7.51 8.74 3.90
CA LEU A 60 8.00 10.07 3.52
C LEU A 60 9.49 10.10 3.19
N LEU A 61 10.22 9.03 3.51
CA LEU A 61 11.65 8.95 3.26
C LEU A 61 11.90 8.75 1.75
N PRO A 62 12.84 9.48 1.13
CA PRO A 62 13.12 9.35 -0.31
C PRO A 62 13.53 7.94 -0.78
N LYS A 63 13.99 7.09 0.14
CA LYS A 63 14.33 5.69 -0.15
C LYS A 63 13.08 4.82 -0.37
N TYR A 64 11.92 5.22 0.14
CA TYR A 64 10.66 4.46 0.12
C TYR A 64 9.66 5.04 -0.88
N THR A 65 10.12 5.39 -2.10
CA THR A 65 9.21 5.75 -3.20
C THR A 65 8.34 4.57 -3.65
N THR A 66 8.83 3.35 -3.44
CA THR A 66 8.09 2.10 -3.55
C THR A 66 8.13 1.41 -2.18
N ILE A 67 6.96 1.13 -1.62
CA ILE A 67 6.80 0.56 -0.28
C ILE A 67 5.64 -0.41 -0.25
N GLU A 68 5.75 -1.48 0.53
CA GLU A 68 4.72 -2.49 0.73
C GLU A 68 4.13 -2.40 2.14
N TYR A 69 2.81 -2.45 2.25
CA TYR A 69 2.07 -2.42 3.50
C TYR A 69 1.47 -3.80 3.78
N THR A 70 1.82 -4.38 4.92
CA THR A 70 1.15 -5.59 5.42
C THR A 70 -0.06 -5.15 6.23
N LEU A 71 -1.25 -5.29 5.64
CA LEU A 71 -2.49 -4.93 6.30
C LEU A 71 -2.83 -5.91 7.42
N SER A 72 -3.51 -5.42 8.44
CA SER A 72 -3.99 -6.24 9.58
C SER A 72 -5.07 -7.25 9.20
N ARG A 73 -5.57 -7.19 7.96
CA ARG A 73 -6.65 -8.02 7.44
C ARG A 73 -6.04 -9.14 6.59
N PRO A 74 -5.92 -10.37 7.13
CA PRO A 74 -5.50 -11.49 6.31
C PRO A 74 -6.53 -11.73 5.20
N ALA A 75 -6.06 -12.27 4.06
CA ALA A 75 -6.96 -12.80 3.05
C ALA A 75 -7.91 -13.81 3.72
N GLN A 76 -9.21 -13.58 3.57
CA GLN A 76 -10.23 -14.43 4.23
C GLN A 76 -10.24 -15.86 3.67
N ALA A 77 -9.76 -16.03 2.44
CA ALA A 77 -9.67 -17.32 1.78
C ALA A 77 -8.20 -17.63 1.45
N PRO A 78 -7.77 -18.90 1.60
CA PRO A 78 -6.49 -19.34 1.08
C PRO A 78 -6.50 -19.30 -0.47
N PRO A 79 -5.33 -19.33 -1.12
CA PRO A 79 -5.26 -19.51 -2.56
C PRO A 79 -6.01 -20.77 -2.99
N VAL A 80 -6.95 -20.62 -3.94
CA VAL A 80 -7.72 -21.73 -4.51
C VAL A 80 -7.17 -22.02 -5.89
N PHE A 81 -6.72 -23.25 -6.09
CA PHE A 81 -6.31 -23.75 -7.40
C PHE A 81 -7.40 -24.70 -7.91
N LEU A 82 -8.12 -24.27 -8.94
CA LEU A 82 -9.14 -25.08 -9.60
C LEU A 82 -8.62 -25.48 -10.99
N PHE A 83 -8.32 -26.77 -11.13
CA PHE A 83 -7.95 -27.34 -12.42
C PHE A 83 -9.23 -27.78 -13.14
N VAL A 84 -9.56 -27.07 -14.22
CA VAL A 84 -10.64 -27.45 -15.12
C VAL A 84 -9.99 -28.03 -16.37
N VAL A 85 -10.03 -29.35 -16.47
CA VAL A 85 -9.33 -30.10 -17.52
C VAL A 85 -10.35 -30.56 -18.55
N ASP A 86 -10.12 -30.18 -19.81
CA ASP A 86 -10.81 -30.77 -20.95
C ASP A 86 -10.23 -32.17 -21.21
N THR A 87 -11.09 -33.18 -21.33
CA THR A 87 -10.70 -34.56 -21.61
C THR A 87 -10.91 -34.94 -23.08
N CYS A 88 -11.40 -34.02 -23.92
CA CYS A 88 -11.63 -34.24 -25.35
C CYS A 88 -10.33 -34.09 -26.18
N LEU A 89 -9.28 -34.83 -25.80
CA LEU A 89 -7.94 -34.80 -26.42
C LEU A 89 -7.47 -36.23 -26.76
N ASP A 90 -6.47 -36.34 -27.64
CA ASP A 90 -5.79 -37.61 -27.90
C ASP A 90 -5.01 -38.08 -26.64
N ALA A 91 -4.77 -39.39 -26.55
CA ALA A 91 -4.22 -40.01 -25.33
C ALA A 91 -2.81 -39.52 -24.96
N ASP A 92 -1.96 -39.22 -25.96
CA ASP A 92 -0.61 -38.72 -25.74
C ASP A 92 -0.62 -37.28 -25.18
N ASP A 93 -1.54 -36.45 -25.66
CA ASP A 93 -1.70 -35.06 -25.20
C ASP A 93 -2.33 -34.99 -23.80
N LEU A 94 -3.33 -35.83 -23.52
CA LEU A 94 -3.93 -35.93 -22.19
C LEU A 94 -2.93 -36.44 -21.13
N LYS A 95 -1.97 -37.28 -21.53
CA LYS A 95 -0.92 -37.79 -20.63
C LYS A 95 0.20 -36.77 -20.37
N ALA A 96 0.42 -35.83 -21.29
CA ALA A 96 1.40 -34.77 -21.13
C ALA A 96 0.92 -33.62 -20.23
N LEU A 97 -0.39 -33.56 -19.97
CA LEU A 97 -1.07 -32.58 -19.11
C LEU A 97 -0.91 -32.91 -17.61
#